data_AF-A0A9Q4Q568-F1
#
_entry.id   AF-A0A9Q4Q568-F1
#
_cell.length_a   1.000
_cell.length_b   1.000
_cell.length_c   1.000
_cell.angle_alpha   90.00
_cell.angle_beta   90.00
_cell.angle_gamma   90.00
#
_symmetry.space_group_name_H-M   'P 1'
#
loop_
_entity.id
_entity.type
_entity.pdbx_description
1 polymer ?
#
loop_
_entity_poly.entity_id
_entity_poly.type
_entity_poly.pdbx_seq_one_letter_code
_entity_poly.pdbx_strand_id
1 'polypeptide(L)' 'MGDESETRIDNPEQLCDAIVEIVDELEDNEIIGKERASKLRSKIYRSVDISEEEVG' A
#
# COMPACT_ATOMS: atom_id res chain seq x y z
N MET A 1 -23.16 22.54 -3.14
CA MET A 1 -22.98 21.12 -3.50
C MET A 1 -21.49 20.89 -3.42
N GLY A 2 -21.05 20.24 -2.34
CA GLY A 2 -19.63 19.95 -2.16
C GLY A 2 -19.27 18.92 -3.21
N ASP A 3 -18.53 19.33 -4.22
CA ASP A 3 -17.89 18.41 -5.15
C ASP A 3 -16.80 17.73 -4.33
N GLU A 4 -17.19 16.66 -3.63
CA GLU A 4 -16.27 15.63 -3.19
C GLU A 4 -15.73 15.04 -4.48
N SER A 5 -14.76 15.72 -5.08
CA SER A 5 -13.95 15.14 -6.14
C SER A 5 -13.29 13.94 -5.47
N GLU A 6 -13.95 12.79 -5.57
CA GLU A 6 -13.42 11.51 -5.13
C GLU A 6 -12.03 11.46 -5.73
N THR A 7 -11.00 11.57 -4.88
CA THR A 7 -9.60 11.44 -5.30
C THR A 7 -9.46 10.02 -5.80
N ARG A 8 -9.83 9.82 -7.05
CA ARG A 8 -9.82 8.53 -7.71
C ARG A 8 -8.36 8.25 -7.92
N ILE A 9 -7.86 7.25 -7.21
CA ILE A 9 -6.49 6.81 -7.37
C ILE A 9 -6.50 6.01 -8.67
N ASP A 10 -6.16 6.67 -9.77
CA ASP A 10 -6.19 6.06 -11.11
C ASP A 10 -5.26 4.85 -11.21
N ASN A 11 -4.18 4.83 -10.40
CA ASN A 11 -3.21 3.74 -10.35
C ASN A 11 -2.96 3.30 -8.89
N PRO A 12 -3.82 2.46 -8.30
CA PRO A 12 -3.65 1.98 -6.93
C PRO A 12 -2.36 1.17 -6.75
N GLU A 13 -1.89 0.49 -7.80
CA GLU A 13 -0.61 -0.23 -7.82
C GLU A 13 0.58 0.70 -7.57
N GLN A 14 0.62 1.86 -8.23
CA GLN A 14 1.69 2.86 -8.06
C GLN A 14 1.74 3.41 -6.63
N LEU A 15 0.58 3.60 -6.01
CA LEU A 15 0.53 4.01 -4.62
C LEU A 15 1.06 2.90 -3.70
N CYS A 16 0.78 1.64 -4.00
CA CYS A 16 1.26 0.53 -3.18
C CYS A 16 2.77 0.33 -3.31
N ASP A 17 3.32 0.46 -4.51
CA ASP A 17 4.78 0.49 -4.72
C ASP A 17 5.42 1.63 -3.91
N ALA A 18 4.88 2.84 -3.98
CA ALA A 18 5.41 3.98 -3.22
C ALA A 18 5.35 3.74 -1.70
N ILE A 19 4.29 3.11 -1.20
CA ILE A 19 4.19 2.76 0.23
C ILE A 19 5.19 1.66 0.59
N VAL A 20 5.43 0.68 -0.28
CA VAL A 20 6.45 -0.37 -0.07
C VAL A 20 7.84 0.24 -0.03
N GLU A 21 8.18 1.16 -0.93
CA GLU A 21 9.46 1.87 -0.90
C GLU A 21 9.67 2.60 0.44
N ILE A 22 8.63 3.27 0.95
CA ILE A 22 8.71 3.91 2.28
C ILE A 22 8.96 2.87 3.38
N VAL A 23 8.30 1.71 3.34
CA VAL A 23 8.52 0.64 4.33
C VAL A 23 9.95 0.08 4.25
N ASP A 24 10.49 -0.03 3.04
CA ASP A 24 11.86 -0.47 2.80
C ASP A 24 12.86 0.54 3.36
N GLU A 25 12.68 1.83 3.08
CA GLU A 25 13.52 2.89 3.67
C GLU A 25 13.48 2.89 5.21
N LEU A 26 12.31 2.64 5.81
CA LEU A 26 12.18 2.53 7.26
C LEU A 26 12.89 1.29 7.83
N GLU A 27 12.96 0.18 7.08
CA GLU A 27 13.74 -1.01 7.46
C GLU A 27 15.24 -0.76 7.32
N ASP A 28 15.68 -0.18 6.20
CA ASP A 28 17.09 0.13 5.93
C ASP A 28 17.68 1.13 6.92
N ASN A 29 16.89 2.09 7.38
CA ASN A 29 17.27 3.04 8.44
C ASN A 29 17.11 2.47 9.85
N GLU A 30 16.80 1.18 10.00
CA GLU A 30 16.60 0.48 11.28
C GLU A 30 15.50 1.09 12.18
N ILE A 31 14.60 1.90 11.61
CA ILE A 31 13.48 2.52 12.34
C ILE A 31 12.44 1.46 12.72
N ILE A 32 12.27 0.46 11.86
CA ILE A 32 11.46 -0.74 12.12
C ILE A 32 12.28 -2.00 11.90
N GLY A 33 11.98 -3.05 12.67
CA GLY A 33 12.61 -4.36 12.46
C GLY A 33 11.99 -5.13 11.29
N LYS A 34 12.76 -6.07 10.74
CA LYS A 34 12.39 -6.97 9.63
C LYS A 34 11.02 -7.66 9.78
N GLU A 35 10.68 -8.10 10.99
CA GLU A 35 9.38 -8.73 11.25
C GLU A 35 8.21 -7.75 11.01
N ARG A 36 8.37 -6.49 11.46
CA ARG A 36 7.37 -5.45 11.31
C ARG A 36 7.27 -4.99 9.85
N ALA A 37 8.41 -4.82 9.17
CA ALA A 37 8.45 -4.48 7.75
C ALA A 37 7.73 -5.54 6.89
N SER A 38 8.05 -6.82 7.10
CA SER A 38 7.39 -7.94 6.43
C SER A 38 5.86 -7.95 6.63
N LYS A 39 5.40 -7.70 7.87
CA LYS A 39 3.97 -7.61 8.18
C LYS A 39 3.28 -6.42 7.49
N LEU A 40 3.96 -5.29 7.34
CA LEU A 40 3.43 -4.12 6.64
C LEU A 40 3.32 -4.39 5.13
N ARG A 41 4.36 -4.91 4.49
CA ARG A 41 4.34 -5.32 3.07
C ARG A 41 3.18 -6.29 2.79
N SER A 42 3.03 -7.33 3.62
CA SER A 42 1.92 -8.30 3.48
C SER A 42 0.54 -7.66 3.61
N LYS A 43 0.36 -6.66 4.48
CA LYS A 43 -0.91 -5.92 4.58
C LYS A 43 -1.18 -5.06 3.36
N ILE A 44 -0.16 -4.38 2.82
CA ILE A 44 -0.27 -3.53 1.65
C ILE A 44 -0.74 -4.36 0.45
N TYR A 45 -0.05 -5.47 0.14
CA TYR A 45 -0.45 -6.33 -0.97
C TYR A 45 -1.85 -6.92 -0.79
N ARG A 46 -2.23 -7.36 0.43
CA ARG A 46 -3.57 -7.87 0.71
C ARG A 46 -4.67 -6.83 0.48
N SER A 47 -4.39 -5.56 0.75
CA SER A 47 -5.36 -4.48 0.52
C SER A 47 -5.61 -4.20 -0.97
N VAL A 48 -4.67 -4.54 -1.84
CA VAL A 48 -4.81 -4.42 -3.31
C VAL A 48 -5.48 -5.66 -3.89
N ASP A 49 -5.10 -6.85 -3.43
CA ASP A 49 -5.61 -8.14 -3.90
C ASP A 49 -7.14 -8.27 -3.72
N ILE A 50 -7.70 -7.64 -2.68
CA ILE A 50 -9.16 -7.56 -2.46
C ILE A 50 -9.88 -6.78 -3.58
N SER A 51 -9.17 -5.98 -4.38
CA SER A 51 -9.75 -5.29 -5.54
C SER A 51 -9.84 -6.15 -6.80
N GLU A 52 -9.16 -7.31 -6.86
CA GLU A 52 -9.18 -8.22 -8.02
C GLU A 52 -10.13 -9.43 -7.87
N GLU A 53 -10.60 -9.75 -6.66
CA GLU A 53 -11.40 -10.97 -6.38
C GLU A 53 -12.94 -10.77 -6.33
N GLU A 54 -13.49 -9.64 -6.81
CA GLU A 54 -14.95 -9.43 -6.96
C GLU A 54 -15.43 -9.44 -8.42
N VAL A 55 -14.71 -10.13 -9.31
CA VAL A 55 -15.15 -10.43 -10.69
C VAL A 55 -14.71 -11.84 -11.14
N GLY A 56 -15.31 -12.87 -10.55
CA GLY A 56 -15.15 -14.27 -10.96
C GLY A 56 -16.46 -15.04 -10.96
#